data_AF-A0A6L6XIR6-F1
#
_entry.id   AF-A0A6L6XIR6-F1
#
_cell.length_a   1.000
_cell.length_b   1.000
_cell.length_c   1.000
_cell.angle_alpha   90.00
_cell.angle_beta   90.00
_cell.angle_gamma   90.00
#
_symmetry.space_group_name_H-M   'P 1'
#
loop_
_entity.id
_entity.type
_entity.pdbx_description
1 polymer ?
#
loop_
_entity_poly.entity_id
_entity_poly.type
_entity_poly.pdbx_seq_one_letter_code
_entity_poly.pdbx_strand_id
1 'polypeptide(L)'
;MDAFKTQKQIIEHKIPKMLALFETIFLYASLLRGKKLNNFSLSKVTRFFETGVKSYFGEQLVEFGFPVDAIRRIEDCNVRLVSMNADSSKKYIQEHLIDIEKVLDPYEKDLLSKALNSIF
;
A
#
# COMPACT_ATOMS: atom_id res chain seq x y z
N MET A 1 26.77 -9.40 2.25
CA MET A 1 25.69 -8.97 1.32
C MET A 1 24.52 -9.94 1.29
N ASP A 2 24.73 -11.25 1.51
CA ASP A 2 23.64 -12.24 1.44
C ASP A 2 22.56 -12.06 2.51
N ALA A 3 22.91 -11.63 3.73
CA ALA A 3 21.95 -11.43 4.81
C ALA A 3 20.81 -10.45 4.43
N PHE A 4 21.13 -9.31 3.81
CA PHE A 4 20.12 -8.34 3.36
C PHE A 4 19.27 -8.86 2.21
N LYS A 5 19.87 -9.60 1.27
CA LYS A 5 19.14 -10.22 0.17
C LYS A 5 18.18 -11.29 0.68
N THR A 6 18.62 -12.12 1.62
CA THR A 6 17.79 -13.11 2.29
C THR A 6 16.66 -12.46 3.07
N GLN A 7 16.94 -11.37 3.81
CA GLN A 7 15.91 -10.63 4.55
C GLN A 7 14.87 -10.03 3.61
N LYS A 8 15.30 -9.38 2.52
CA LYS A 8 14.42 -8.82 1.50
C LYS A 8 13.52 -9.90 0.89
N GLN A 9 14.08 -11.05 0.51
CA GLN A 9 13.30 -12.18 0.01
C GLN A 9 12.31 -12.76 1.02
N ILE A 10 12.66 -12.77 2.31
CA ILE A 10 11.74 -13.22 3.35
C ILE A 10 10.55 -12.27 3.42
N ILE A 11 10.82 -10.97 3.52
CA ILE A 11 9.82 -9.92 3.70
C ILE A 11 8.92 -9.82 2.48
N GLU A 12 9.48 -9.66 1.27
CA GLU A 12 8.71 -9.35 0.06
C GLU A 12 8.09 -10.58 -0.62
N HIS A 13 8.48 -11.81 -0.23
CA HIS A 13 7.98 -13.02 -0.91
C HIS A 13 7.55 -14.14 0.03
N LYS A 14 8.35 -14.50 1.03
CA LYS A 14 7.99 -15.64 1.90
C LYS A 14 6.81 -15.29 2.81
N ILE A 15 6.82 -14.11 3.43
CA ILE A 15 5.72 -13.65 4.28
C ILE A 15 4.41 -13.53 3.48
N PRO A 16 4.36 -12.83 2.32
CA PRO A 16 3.18 -12.81 1.45
C PRO A 16 2.60 -14.19 1.12
N LYS A 17 3.45 -15.15 0.75
CA LYS A 17 3.03 -16.53 0.45
C LYS A 17 2.43 -17.23 1.68
N MET A 18 3.01 -17.05 2.86
CA MET A 18 2.49 -17.61 4.11
C MET A 18 1.12 -17.00 4.47
N LEU A 19 0.95 -15.69 4.29
CA LEU A 19 -0.33 -15.01 4.55
C LEU A 19 -1.44 -15.50 3.61
N ALA A 20 -1.14 -15.65 2.32
CA ALA A 20 -2.09 -16.17 1.33
C ALA A 20 -2.52 -17.62 1.64
N LEU A 21 -1.57 -18.47 2.05
CA LEU A 21 -1.87 -19.84 2.48
C LEU A 21 -2.74 -19.85 3.73
N PHE A 22 -2.40 -19.02 4.73
CA PHE A 22 -3.19 -18.88 5.94
C PHE A 22 -4.62 -18.41 5.64
N GLU A 23 -4.80 -17.38 4.81
CA GLU A 23 -6.12 -16.88 4.41
C GLU A 23 -6.96 -18.01 3.79
N THR A 24 -6.36 -18.81 2.91
CA THR A 24 -7.04 -19.94 2.26
C THR A 24 -7.48 -21.01 3.27
N ILE A 25 -6.58 -21.43 4.17
CA ILE A 25 -6.88 -22.43 5.20
C ILE A 25 -7.95 -21.91 6.16
N PHE A 26 -7.87 -20.64 6.56
CA PHE A 26 -8.81 -20.02 7.49
C PHE A 26 -10.22 -19.90 6.89
N LEU A 27 -10.33 -19.49 5.64
CA LEU A 27 -11.60 -19.45 4.91
C LEU A 27 -12.21 -20.85 4.78
N TYR A 28 -11.40 -21.85 4.44
CA TYR A 28 -11.85 -23.24 4.35
C TYR A 28 -12.34 -23.79 5.70
N ALA A 29 -11.56 -23.60 6.77
CA ALA A 29 -11.95 -24.02 8.11
C ALA A 29 -13.24 -23.31 8.60
N SER A 30 -13.43 -22.05 8.23
CA SER A 30 -14.65 -21.30 8.55
C SER A 30 -15.87 -21.85 7.82
N LEU A 31 -15.69 -22.21 6.54
CA LEU A 31 -16.72 -22.86 5.73
C LEU A 31 -17.15 -24.20 6.32
N LEU A 32 -16.20 -25.04 6.78
CA LEU A 32 -16.51 -26.30 7.47
C LEU A 32 -17.33 -26.09 8.76
N ARG A 33 -17.17 -24.94 9.42
CA ARG A 33 -17.94 -24.57 10.62
C ARG A 33 -19.24 -23.83 10.30
N GLY A 34 -19.64 -23.74 9.04
CA GLY A 34 -20.85 -23.03 8.60
C GLY A 34 -20.77 -21.51 8.78
N LYS A 35 -19.58 -20.94 9.00
CA LYS A 35 -19.38 -19.49 9.12
C LYS A 35 -18.99 -18.91 7.77
N LYS A 36 -19.83 -18.01 7.24
CA LYS A 36 -19.53 -17.27 6.00
C LYS A 36 -18.83 -15.95 6.34
N LEU A 37 -17.56 -15.82 5.94
CA LEU A 37 -16.77 -14.60 6.10
C LEU A 37 -16.84 -13.79 4.81
N ASN A 38 -17.85 -12.94 4.66
CA ASN A 38 -18.11 -12.27 3.38
C ASN A 38 -16.97 -11.33 2.93
N ASN A 39 -16.20 -10.76 3.86
CA ASN A 39 -15.20 -9.71 3.56
C ASN A 39 -13.83 -9.95 4.25
N PHE A 40 -13.50 -11.18 4.64
CA PHE A 40 -12.18 -11.44 5.21
C PHE A 40 -11.15 -11.49 4.07
N SER A 41 -10.13 -10.63 4.13
CA SER A 41 -8.97 -10.72 3.26
C SER A 41 -7.72 -10.13 3.92
N LEU A 42 -6.57 -10.76 3.67
CA LEU A 42 -5.26 -10.25 4.08
C LEU A 42 -4.54 -9.50 2.97
N SER A 43 -5.17 -9.29 1.81
CA SER A 43 -4.61 -8.59 0.65
C SER A 43 -3.88 -7.27 0.99
N LYS A 44 -4.45 -6.42 1.84
CA LYS A 44 -3.80 -5.16 2.30
C LYS A 44 -2.52 -5.42 3.09
N VAL A 45 -2.54 -6.41 3.98
CA VAL A 45 -1.36 -6.78 4.79
C VAL A 45 -0.29 -7.39 3.89
N THR A 46 -0.68 -8.24 2.94
CA THR A 46 0.20 -8.83 1.95
C THR A 46 0.90 -7.75 1.12
N ARG A 47 0.14 -6.78 0.57
CA ARG A 47 0.70 -5.67 -0.21
C ARG A 47 1.71 -4.86 0.59
N PHE A 48 1.42 -4.55 1.86
CA PHE A 48 2.37 -3.84 2.71
C PHE A 48 3.73 -4.55 2.80
N PHE A 49 3.76 -5.88 2.89
CA PHE A 49 5.02 -6.63 2.90
C PHE A 49 5.71 -6.65 1.52
N GLU A 50 4.96 -6.59 0.43
CA GLU A 50 5.48 -6.60 -0.94
C GLU A 50 6.04 -5.23 -1.37
N THR A 51 5.36 -4.13 -1.01
CA THR A 51 5.64 -2.79 -1.53
C THR A 51 6.15 -1.82 -0.46
N GLY A 52 5.90 -2.11 0.82
CA GLY A 52 6.34 -1.27 1.94
C GLY A 52 5.51 0.00 2.16
N VAL A 53 4.37 0.15 1.47
CA VAL A 53 3.42 1.27 1.58
C VAL A 53 2.12 0.84 2.25
N LYS A 54 1.42 1.78 2.89
CA LYS A 54 0.29 1.46 3.79
C LYS A 54 -1.08 1.85 3.22
N SER A 55 -1.12 2.84 2.34
CA SER A 55 -2.35 3.44 1.81
C SER A 55 -2.63 3.02 0.38
N TYR A 56 -3.90 3.07 -0.01
CA TYR A 56 -4.30 2.88 -1.41
C TYR A 56 -3.57 3.85 -2.35
N PHE A 57 -3.44 5.11 -1.94
CA PHE A 57 -2.70 6.11 -2.71
C PHE A 57 -1.23 5.72 -2.89
N GLY A 58 -0.58 5.28 -1.82
CA GLY A 58 0.79 4.80 -1.87
C GLY A 58 0.95 3.62 -2.84
N GLU A 59 0.01 2.68 -2.87
CA GLU A 59 0.05 1.57 -3.82
C GLU A 59 0.02 2.06 -5.28
N GLN A 60 -0.84 3.03 -5.60
CA GLN A 60 -0.91 3.62 -6.95
C GLN A 60 0.38 4.36 -7.33
N LEU A 61 0.99 5.04 -6.37
CA LEU A 61 2.28 5.69 -6.58
C LEU A 61 3.41 4.68 -6.81
N VAL A 62 3.43 3.54 -6.10
CA VAL A 62 4.40 2.46 -6.35
C VAL A 62 4.23 1.88 -7.75
N GLU A 63 2.99 1.63 -8.19
CA GLU A 63 2.70 1.13 -9.54
C GLU A 63 3.15 2.11 -10.63
N PHE A 64 3.07 3.41 -10.36
CA PHE A 64 3.60 4.46 -11.26
C PHE A 64 5.14 4.55 -11.24
N GLY A 65 5.81 3.94 -10.26
CA GLY A 65 7.27 3.99 -10.10
C GLY A 65 7.77 5.12 -9.20
N PHE A 66 6.90 5.66 -8.33
CA PHE A 66 7.28 6.70 -7.37
C PHE A 66 8.19 6.13 -6.26
N PRO A 67 9.19 6.88 -5.77
CA PRO A 67 10.09 6.40 -4.72
C PRO A 67 9.36 6.07 -3.41
N VAL A 68 9.53 4.84 -2.90
CA VAL A 68 8.85 4.37 -1.67
C VAL A 68 9.13 5.27 -0.46
N ASP A 69 10.35 5.79 -0.33
CA ASP A 69 10.71 6.66 0.79
C ASP A 69 9.92 7.98 0.75
N ALA A 70 9.66 8.52 -0.45
CA ALA A 70 8.84 9.70 -0.62
C ALA A 70 7.36 9.41 -0.32
N ILE A 71 6.85 8.25 -0.75
CA ILE A 71 5.50 7.78 -0.41
C ILE A 71 5.34 7.68 1.11
N ARG A 72 6.31 7.11 1.82
CA ARG A 72 6.29 7.01 3.28
C ARG A 72 6.24 8.38 3.94
N ARG A 73 7.00 9.36 3.46
CA ARG A 73 6.91 10.75 3.97
C ARG A 73 5.50 11.32 3.80
N ILE A 74 4.89 11.10 2.63
CA ILE A 74 3.50 11.53 2.39
C ILE A 74 2.54 10.86 3.38
N GLU A 75 2.65 9.53 3.54
CA GLU A 75 1.78 8.73 4.41
C GLU A 75 1.94 9.09 5.89
N ASP A 76 3.17 9.33 6.35
CA ASP A 76 3.47 9.67 7.74
C ASP A 76 2.93 11.07 8.09
N CYS A 77 2.96 12.01 7.14
CA CYS A 77 2.31 13.33 7.30
C CYS A 77 0.79 13.28 7.11
N ASN A 78 0.26 12.25 6.46
CA ASN A 78 -1.15 12.11 6.11
C ASN A 78 -1.72 10.75 6.54
N VAL A 79 -1.62 10.44 7.84
CA VAL A 79 -2.02 9.14 8.42
C VAL A 79 -3.43 8.71 8.05
N ARG A 80 -4.33 9.67 7.77
CA ARG A 80 -5.72 9.39 7.33
C ARG A 80 -5.79 8.59 6.04
N LEU A 81 -4.83 8.77 5.11
CA LEU A 81 -4.76 8.06 3.83
C LEU A 81 -4.72 6.54 4.00
N VAL A 82 -4.11 6.03 5.08
CA VAL A 82 -3.99 4.58 5.34
C VAL A 82 -5.35 3.89 5.48
N SER A 83 -6.33 4.62 6.01
CA SER A 83 -7.68 4.08 6.27
C SER A 83 -8.66 4.30 5.11
N MET A 84 -8.28 5.10 4.12
CA MET A 84 -9.16 5.54 3.04
C MET A 84 -9.27 4.50 1.92
N ASN A 85 -10.43 4.49 1.25
CA ASN A 85 -10.65 3.77 -0.01
C ASN A 85 -10.28 4.65 -1.21
N ALA A 86 -10.44 4.15 -2.43
CA ALA A 86 -10.05 4.87 -3.64
C ALA A 86 -10.72 6.26 -3.76
N ASP A 87 -12.04 6.33 -3.63
CA ASP A 87 -12.80 7.58 -3.80
C ASP A 87 -12.47 8.61 -2.72
N SER A 88 -12.41 8.17 -1.46
CA SER A 88 -12.06 9.06 -0.34
C SER A 88 -10.61 9.52 -0.42
N SER A 89 -9.69 8.67 -0.89
CA SER A 89 -8.29 9.04 -1.12
C SER A 89 -8.19 10.12 -2.20
N LYS A 90 -8.85 9.93 -3.35
CA LYS A 90 -8.86 10.91 -4.46
C LYS A 90 -9.31 12.28 -3.99
N LYS A 91 -10.44 12.34 -3.26
CA LYS A 91 -10.97 13.60 -2.74
C LYS A 91 -10.02 14.24 -1.72
N TYR A 92 -9.48 13.45 -0.79
CA TYR A 92 -8.55 13.94 0.22
C TYR A 92 -7.29 14.55 -0.40
N ILE A 93 -6.72 13.88 -1.41
CA ILE A 93 -5.52 14.35 -2.11
C ILE A 93 -5.79 15.67 -2.83
N GLN A 94 -6.94 15.81 -3.50
CA GLN A 94 -7.31 17.07 -4.16
C GLN A 94 -7.45 18.23 -3.16
N GLU A 95 -8.01 17.97 -1.99
CA GLU A 95 -8.18 18.98 -0.93
C GLU A 95 -6.86 19.36 -0.23
N HIS A 96 -5.92 18.42 -0.11
CA HIS A 96 -4.68 18.59 0.66
C HIS A 96 -3.42 18.57 -0.22
N LEU A 97 -3.54 18.76 -1.54
CA LEU A 97 -2.43 18.64 -2.48
C LEU A 97 -1.27 19.57 -2.12
N ILE A 98 -1.58 20.80 -1.71
CA ILE A 98 -0.59 21.81 -1.29
C ILE A 98 0.23 21.31 -0.09
N ASP A 99 -0.38 20.59 0.85
CA ASP A 99 0.32 20.06 2.03
C ASP A 99 1.14 18.82 1.69
N ILE A 100 0.66 17.99 0.76
CA ILE A 100 1.41 16.84 0.22
C ILE A 100 2.64 17.33 -0.54
N GLU A 101 2.53 18.39 -1.35
CA GLU A 101 3.68 18.94 -2.07
C GLU A 101 4.74 19.54 -1.14
N LYS A 102 4.39 20.05 0.04
CA LYS A 102 5.37 20.62 0.99
C LYS A 102 6.41 19.61 1.48
N VAL A 103 6.09 18.32 1.49
CA VAL A 103 7.01 17.26 1.94
C VAL A 103 7.87 16.68 0.82
N LEU A 104 7.72 17.21 -0.39
CA LEU A 104 8.39 16.73 -1.60
C LEU A 104 9.39 17.75 -2.13
N ASP A 105 10.46 17.25 -2.71
CA ASP A 105 11.41 18.08 -3.45
C ASP A 105 10.86 18.50 -4.84
N PRO A 106 11.51 19.44 -5.55
CA PRO A 106 11.02 19.90 -6.85
C PRO A 106 10.86 18.80 -7.91
N TYR A 107 11.70 17.77 -7.89
CA TYR A 107 11.61 16.65 -8.82
C TYR A 107 10.43 15.74 -8.47
N GLU A 108 10.28 15.41 -7.19
CA GLU A 108 9.17 14.61 -6.67
C GLU A 108 7.81 15.29 -6.90
N LYS A 109 7.74 16.63 -6.86
CA LYS A 109 6.54 17.40 -7.21
C LYS A 109 6.14 17.23 -8.68
N ASP A 110 7.08 17.37 -9.60
CA ASP A 110 6.81 17.16 -11.03
C ASP A 110 6.37 15.71 -11.30
N LEU A 111 7.04 14.75 -10.65
CA LEU A 111 6.67 13.34 -10.73
C LEU A 111 5.28 13.08 -10.16
N LEU A 112 4.92 13.74 -9.05
CA LEU A 112 3.61 13.61 -8.42
C LEU A 112 2.52 14.14 -9.34
N SER A 113 2.73 15.30 -9.97
CA SER A 113 1.79 15.86 -10.96
C SER A 113 1.52 14.88 -12.10
N LYS A 114 2.58 14.26 -12.64
CA LYS A 114 2.46 13.22 -13.68
C LYS A 114 1.71 11.98 -13.18
N ALA A 115 2.01 11.53 -11.97
CA ALA A 115 1.32 10.39 -11.35
C ALA A 115 -0.17 10.68 -11.20
N LEU A 116 -0.54 11.85 -10.68
CA LEU A 116 -1.93 12.27 -10.48
C LEU A 116 -2.69 12.31 -11.81
N ASN A 117 -2.09 12.84 -12.88
CA ASN A 117 -2.71 12.85 -14.22
C ASN A 117 -2.87 11.45 -14.83
N SER A 118 -2.08 10.46 -14.40
CA SER A 118 -2.18 9.08 -14.87
C SER A 118 -3.14 8.24 -14.05
N ILE A 119 -3.29 8.55 -12.75
CA ILE A 119 -4.10 7.79 -11.80
C ILE A 119 -5.56 8.29 -11.77
N PHE A 120 -5.80 9.57 -12.07
CA PHE A 120 -7.08 10.24 -11.89
C PHE A 120 -7.73 10.79 -13.14
#